data_AF-A0A951KHG0-F1
#
_entry.id   AF-A0A951KHG0-F1
#
_cell.length_a   1.000
_cell.length_b   1.000
_cell.length_c   1.000
_cell.angle_alpha   90.00
_cell.angle_beta   90.00
_cell.angle_gamma   90.00
#
_symmetry.space_group_name_H-M   'P 1'
#
loop_
_entity.id
_entity.type
_entity.pdbx_description
1 polymer ?
#
loop_
_entity_poly.entity_id
_entity_poly.type
_entity_poly.pdbx_seq_one_letter_code
_entity_poly.pdbx_strand_id
1 'polypeptide(L)'
;MAVSSWQWLWDFEDRARRDGDAARVRLATYYEIAERVPFDSPDEQLAIYEAARALAIQLGERWFEMFYEHWVIEVLLFGKQQPRLALDRAVPCARFSRLPNRSSPRFPSASICR
;
A
#
# COMPACT_ATOMS: atom_id res chain seq x y z
N MET A 1 20.97 9.80 -10.95
CA MET A 1 20.65 8.86 -9.84
C MET A 1 19.23 8.37 -10.08
N ALA A 2 19.02 7.05 -10.06
CA ALA A 2 17.69 6.48 -10.22
C ALA A 2 16.87 6.75 -8.95
N VAL A 3 15.64 7.24 -9.10
CA VAL A 3 14.71 7.40 -7.98
C VAL A 3 14.22 6.01 -7.58
N SER A 4 14.27 5.69 -6.29
CA SER A 4 13.72 4.43 -5.78
C SER A 4 12.23 4.36 -6.11
N SER A 5 11.73 3.19 -6.54
CA SER A 5 10.29 2.94 -6.70
C SER A 5 9.51 3.13 -5.40
N TRP A 6 10.21 3.19 -4.26
CA TRP A 6 9.68 3.41 -2.92
C TRP A 6 9.68 4.86 -2.45
N GLN A 7 10.26 5.79 -3.23
CA GLN A 7 10.39 7.19 -2.81
C GLN A 7 9.05 7.84 -2.45
N TRP A 8 7.97 7.50 -3.16
CA TRP A 8 6.64 8.04 -2.91
C TRP A 8 6.09 7.71 -1.51
N LEU A 9 6.49 6.56 -0.95
CA LEU A 9 6.07 6.12 0.39
C LEU A 9 6.75 6.98 1.46
N TRP A 10 8.05 7.19 1.33
CA TRP A 10 8.84 8.05 2.22
C TRP A 10 8.41 9.51 2.12
N ASP A 11 8.19 10.01 0.90
CA ASP A 11 7.70 11.38 0.69
C ASP A 11 6.32 11.59 1.33
N PHE A 12 5.46 10.56 1.32
CA PHE A 12 4.16 10.60 1.98
C PHE A 12 4.31 10.65 3.50
N GLU A 13 5.16 9.79 4.07
CA GLU A 13 5.42 9.78 5.51
C GLU A 13 6.00 11.12 5.98
N ASP A 14 6.99 11.65 5.27
CA ASP A 14 7.63 12.92 5.59
C ASP A 14 6.62 14.09 5.59
N ARG A 15 5.71 14.12 4.61
CA ARG A 15 4.62 15.12 4.61
C ARG A 15 3.70 14.92 5.81
N ALA A 16 3.26 13.70 6.07
CA ALA A 16 2.39 13.39 7.22
C ALA A 16 3.04 13.79 8.55
N ARG A 17 4.36 13.58 8.71
CA ARG A 17 5.12 14.01 9.89
C ARG A 17 5.15 15.53 10.03
N ARG A 18 5.38 16.28 8.94
CA ARG A 18 5.37 17.76 8.95
C ARG A 18 3.99 18.32 9.28
N ASP A 19 2.94 17.65 8.81
CA ASP A 19 1.55 18.05 9.04
C ASP A 19 1.02 17.60 10.41
N GLY A 20 1.81 16.82 11.17
CA GLY A 20 1.39 16.27 12.47
C GLY A 20 0.31 15.19 12.38
N ASP A 21 0.09 14.60 11.19
CA ASP A 21 -0.93 13.58 10.97
C ASP A 21 -0.40 12.19 11.38
N ALA A 22 -0.53 11.89 12.67
CA ALA A 22 -0.10 10.61 13.23
C ALA A 22 -0.78 9.39 12.56
N ALA A 23 -2.00 9.53 12.04
CA ALA A 23 -2.69 8.41 11.39
C ALA A 23 -2.08 8.09 10.03
N ARG A 24 -1.73 9.11 9.24
CA ARG A 24 -1.04 8.94 7.96
C ARG A 24 0.42 8.51 8.14
N VAL A 25 1.11 8.98 9.19
CA VAL A 25 2.44 8.43 9.54
C VAL A 25 2.32 6.94 9.81
N ARG A 26 1.38 6.54 10.68
CA ARG A 26 1.14 5.13 10.98
C ARG A 26 0.82 4.32 9.71
N LEU A 27 0.00 4.88 8.83
CA LEU A 27 -0.32 4.25 7.55
C LEU A 27 0.93 3.93 6.73
N ALA A 28 1.92 4.82 6.66
CA ALA A 28 3.16 4.58 5.90
C ALA A 28 4.06 3.52 6.55
N THR A 29 4.09 3.46 7.89
CA THR A 29 4.97 2.53 8.62
C THR A 29 4.55 1.06 8.55
N TYR A 30 3.29 0.76 8.20
CA TYR A 30 2.79 -0.62 8.18
C TYR A 30 3.58 -1.55 7.24
N TYR A 31 4.07 -1.02 6.11
CA TYR A 31 4.90 -1.81 5.20
C TYR A 31 6.19 -2.29 5.88
N GLU A 32 6.91 -1.40 6.57
CA GLU A 32 8.14 -1.76 7.29
C GLU A 32 7.87 -2.73 8.45
N ILE A 33 6.71 -2.61 9.10
CA ILE A 33 6.31 -3.53 10.17
C ILE A 33 6.09 -4.93 9.59
N ALA A 34 5.40 -5.03 8.45
CA ALA A 34 5.16 -6.31 7.79
C ALA A 34 6.45 -6.97 7.28
N GLU A 35 7.39 -6.20 6.70
CA GLU A 35 8.69 -6.68 6.21
C GLU A 35 9.59 -7.25 7.33
N ARG A 36 9.34 -6.87 8.59
CA ARG A 36 10.09 -7.42 9.74
C ARG A 36 9.53 -8.75 10.24
N VAL A 37 8.33 -9.13 9.82
CA VAL A 37 7.74 -10.41 10.22
C VAL A 37 8.45 -11.54 9.48
N PRO A 38 8.85 -12.62 10.19
CA PRO A 38 9.44 -13.80 9.57
C PRO A 38 8.60 -14.34 8.41
N PHE A 39 9.27 -14.78 7.34
CA PHE A 39 8.61 -15.30 6.14
C PHE A 39 7.71 -16.53 6.41
N ASP A 40 8.04 -17.33 7.43
CA ASP A 40 7.27 -18.49 7.85
C ASP A 40 6.05 -18.15 8.73
N SER A 41 5.77 -16.86 8.90
CA SER A 41 4.63 -16.33 9.68
C SER A 41 3.63 -15.56 8.80
N PRO A 42 3.06 -16.20 7.76
CA PRO A 42 2.20 -15.53 6.78
C PRO A 42 0.88 -15.02 7.37
N ASP A 43 0.40 -15.62 8.46
CA ASP A 43 -0.81 -15.15 9.15
C ASP A 43 -0.61 -13.78 9.81
N GLU A 44 0.56 -13.55 10.39
CA GLU A 44 0.91 -12.28 11.01
C GLU A 44 1.12 -11.20 9.95
N GLN A 45 1.86 -11.50 8.88
CA GLN A 45 2.01 -10.57 7.74
C GLN A 45 0.64 -10.19 7.15
N LEU A 46 -0.23 -11.18 6.93
CA LEU A 46 -1.57 -10.94 6.40
C LEU A 46 -2.38 -10.02 7.31
N ALA A 47 -2.36 -10.26 8.63
CA ALA A 47 -3.09 -9.44 9.59
C ALA A 47 -2.61 -7.97 9.58
N ILE A 48 -1.30 -7.74 9.44
CA ILE A 48 -0.71 -6.40 9.37
C ILE A 48 -1.18 -5.68 8.10
N TYR A 49 -1.12 -6.34 6.94
CA TYR A 49 -1.55 -5.74 5.67
C TYR A 49 -3.06 -5.48 5.62
N GLU A 50 -3.89 -6.34 6.19
CA GLU A 50 -5.34 -6.12 6.30
C GLU A 50 -5.64 -4.91 7.20
N ALA A 51 -4.93 -4.77 8.33
CA ALA A 51 -5.07 -3.61 9.21
C ALA A 51 -4.65 -2.31 8.50
N ALA A 52 -3.55 -2.35 7.77
CA ALA A 52 -3.05 -1.22 6.99
C ALA A 52 -4.03 -0.81 5.89
N ARG A 53 -4.58 -1.79 5.17
CA ARG A 53 -5.62 -1.56 4.16
C ARG A 53 -6.89 -0.95 4.77
N ALA A 54 -7.36 -1.47 5.90
CA ALA A 54 -8.53 -0.92 6.60
C ALA A 54 -8.29 0.55 7.00
N LEU A 55 -7.09 0.87 7.50
CA LEU A 55 -6.71 2.24 7.83
C LEU A 55 -6.66 3.14 6.58
N ALA A 56 -6.15 2.64 5.46
CA ALA A 56 -6.13 3.39 4.20
C ALA A 56 -7.55 3.79 3.75
N ILE A 57 -8.50 2.85 3.85
CA ILE A 57 -9.92 3.08 3.54
C ILE A 57 -10.49 4.16 4.46
N GLN A 58 -10.25 4.06 5.77
CA GLN A 58 -10.73 5.03 6.75
C GLN A 58 -10.18 6.44 6.50
N LEU A 59 -8.91 6.54 6.08
CA LEU A 59 -8.26 7.83 5.79
C LEU A 59 -8.59 8.38 4.39
N GLY A 60 -9.28 7.62 3.55
CA GLY A 60 -9.59 7.97 2.16
C GLY A 60 -8.38 7.87 1.22
N GLU A 61 -7.29 7.21 1.65
CA GLU A 61 -6.04 7.07 0.90
C GLU A 61 -6.13 5.90 -0.08
N ARG A 62 -6.88 6.10 -1.17
CA ARG A 62 -7.17 5.07 -2.18
C ARG A 62 -5.93 4.42 -2.79
N TRP A 63 -4.83 5.15 -2.91
CA TRP A 63 -3.58 4.60 -3.40
C TRP A 63 -2.98 3.58 -2.41
N PHE A 64 -3.02 3.90 -1.11
CA PHE A 64 -2.60 2.98 -0.06
C PHE A 64 -3.53 1.78 0.09
N GLU A 65 -4.84 1.95 -0.16
CA GLU A 65 -5.77 0.81 -0.20
C GLU A 65 -5.33 -0.22 -1.24
N MET A 66 -5.03 0.23 -2.47
CA MET A 66 -4.53 -0.67 -3.52
C MET A 66 -3.16 -1.25 -3.19
N PHE A 67 -2.26 -0.42 -2.66
CA PHE A 67 -0.92 -0.84 -2.30
C PHE A 67 -0.95 -1.97 -1.26
N TYR A 68 -1.75 -1.84 -0.20
CA TYR A 68 -1.88 -2.89 0.80
C TYR A 68 -2.70 -4.09 0.31
N GLU A 69 -3.69 -3.88 -0.56
CA GLU A 69 -4.41 -5.00 -1.20
C GLU A 69 -3.47 -5.86 -2.06
N HIS A 70 -2.50 -5.24 -2.76
CA HIS A 70 -1.48 -5.96 -3.50
C HIS A 70 -0.66 -6.90 -2.60
N TRP A 71 -0.21 -6.41 -1.45
CA TRP A 71 0.53 -7.23 -0.48
C TRP A 71 -0.32 -8.31 0.18
N VAL A 72 -1.60 -8.04 0.47
CA VAL A 72 -2.57 -9.06 0.89
C VAL A 72 -2.64 -10.20 -0.14
N ILE A 73 -2.77 -9.86 -1.43
CA ILE A 73 -2.82 -10.85 -2.51
C ILE A 73 -1.52 -11.65 -2.58
N GLU A 74 -0.37 -11.01 -2.42
CA GLU A 74 0.94 -11.67 -2.43
C GLU A 74 1.08 -12.68 -1.30
N VAL A 75 0.73 -12.30 -0.06
CA VAL A 75 0.75 -13.20 1.10
C VAL A 75 -0.23 -14.36 0.93
N LEU A 76 -1.42 -14.11 0.39
CA LEU A 76 -2.40 -15.17 0.09
C LEU A 76 -1.86 -16.16 -0.94
N LEU A 77 -1.18 -15.67 -1.98
CA LEU A 77 -0.67 -16.49 -3.07
C LEU A 77 0.53 -17.32 -2.66
N PHE A 78 1.54 -16.70 -2.04
CA PHE A 78 2.83 -17.34 -1.77
C PHE A 78 3.00 -17.82 -0.33
N GLY A 79 2.51 -17.05 0.64
CA GLY A 79 2.61 -17.41 2.06
C GLY A 79 1.57 -18.45 2.47
N LYS A 80 0.30 -18.23 2.14
CA LYS A 80 -0.81 -19.11 2.54
C LYS A 80 -1.18 -20.17 1.50
N GLN A 81 -0.69 -20.04 0.27
CA GLN A 81 -1.03 -20.94 -0.84
C GLN A 81 -2.55 -21.05 -1.07
N GLN A 82 -3.26 -19.92 -0.99
CA GLN A 82 -4.71 -19.80 -1.20
C GLN A 82 -5.00 -19.05 -2.52
N PRO A 83 -4.68 -19.62 -3.69
CA PRO A 83 -4.72 -18.91 -4.97
C PRO A 83 -6.13 -18.47 -5.36
N ARG A 84 -7.17 -19.23 -4.97
CA ARG A 84 -8.57 -18.84 -5.24
C ARG A 84 -8.92 -17.53 -4.54
N LEU A 85 -8.63 -17.45 -3.24
CA LEU A 85 -8.89 -16.25 -2.46
C LEU A 85 -8.04 -15.07 -2.95
N ALA A 86 -6.78 -15.31 -3.32
CA ALA A 86 -5.92 -14.29 -3.92
C ALA A 86 -6.53 -13.73 -5.22
N LEU A 87 -7.05 -14.59 -6.11
CA LEU A 87 -7.69 -14.19 -7.36
C LEU A 87 -9.01 -13.42 -7.13
N ASP A 88 -9.83 -13.87 -6.18
CA ASP A 88 -11.09 -13.21 -5.80
C ASP A 88 -10.85 -11.76 -5.34
N ARG A 89 -9.70 -11.50 -4.72
CA ARG A 89 -9.26 -10.17 -4.30
C ARG A 89 -8.57 -9.36 -5.41
N ALA A 90 -7.77 -10.02 -6.24
CA ALA A 90 -7.03 -9.36 -7.33
C ALA A 90 -7.96 -8.79 -8.41
N VAL A 91 -9.05 -9.47 -8.76
CA VAL A 91 -9.95 -9.03 -9.84
C VAL A 91 -10.62 -7.68 -9.54
N PRO A 92 -11.23 -7.46 -8.36
CA PRO A 92 -11.72 -6.14 -7.95
C PRO A 92 -10.62 -5.07 -7.91
N CYS A 93 -9.46 -5.38 -7.32
CA CYS A 93 -8.34 -4.45 -7.21
C CYS A 93 -7.87 -3.95 -8.59
N ALA A 94 -7.75 -4.85 -9.56
CA ALA A 94 -7.36 -4.53 -10.93
C ALA A 94 -8.44 -3.73 -11.72
N ARG A 95 -9.71 -3.82 -11.32
CA ARG A 95 -10.78 -2.98 -11.90
C ARG A 95 -10.75 -1.58 -11.31
N PHE A 96 -10.48 -1.46 -10.01
CA PHE A 96 -10.39 -0.18 -9.33
C PHE A 96 -9.27 0.70 -9.91
N SER A 97 -8.13 0.13 -10.26
CA SER A 97 -7.01 0.85 -10.89
C SER A 97 -7.31 1.40 -12.30
N ARG A 98 -8.37 0.91 -12.97
CA ARG A 98 -8.78 1.37 -14.31
C ARG A 98 -9.73 2.56 -14.30
N LEU A 99 -10.23 2.98 -13.14
CA LEU A 99 -11.10 4.15 -13.04
C LEU A 99 -10.25 5.43 -13.19
N PRO A 100 -10.63 6.39 -14.05
CA PRO A 100 -9.89 7.62 -14.21
C PRO A 100 -9.87 8.37 -12.88
N ASN A 101 -8.66 8.59 -12.39
CA ASN A 101 -8.38 9.24 -11.11
C ASN A 101 -8.78 10.73 -11.17
N ARG A 102 -10.07 11.04 -10.95
CA ARG A 102 -10.60 12.40 -11.03
C ARG A 102 -10.29 13.29 -9.81
N SER A 103 -9.68 12.75 -8.74
CA SER A 103 -9.53 13.50 -7.49
C SER A 103 -8.33 13.15 -6.59
N SER A 104 -7.33 12.38 -7.02
CA SER A 104 -6.09 12.28 -6.23
C SER A 104 -5.17 13.48 -6.46
N PRO A 105 -4.38 13.90 -5.46
CA PRO A 105 -3.35 14.90 -5.64
C PRO A 105 -2.48 14.51 -6.82
N ARG A 106 -2.23 15.47 -7.72
CA ARG A 106 -1.26 15.32 -8.81
C ARG A 106 -0.01 14.71 -8.20
N PHE A 107 0.50 13.64 -8.83
CA PHE A 107 1.89 13.26 -8.65
C PHE A 107 2.73 14.55 -8.62
N PRO A 108 3.71 14.72 -7.71
CA PRO A 108 4.78 15.66 -8.02
C PRO A 108 5.33 15.16 -9.34
N SER A 109 5.00 15.89 -10.41
CA SER A 109 5.57 15.65 -11.72
C SER A 109 7.06 15.73 -11.47
N ALA A 110 7.74 14.58 -11.51
CA ALA A 110 9.15 14.57 -11.77
C ALA A 110 9.25 15.32 -13.10
N SER A 111 9.68 16.57 -13.02
CA SER A 111 9.93 17.41 -14.17
C SER A 111 10.96 16.65 -14.98
N ILE A 112 10.46 15.96 -16.01
CA ILE A 112 11.28 15.40 -17.06
C ILE A 112 11.94 16.63 -17.68
N CYS A 113 13.18 16.89 -17.28
CA CYS A 113 14.06 17.77 -18.02
C CYS A 113 14.16 17.19 -19.44
N ARG A 114 13.44 17.79 -20.38
CA ARG A 114 13.84 17.98 -21.78
C ARG A 114 13.15 19.23 -22.32
#